data_AF-A0A1B3NL52-F1
#
_entry.id   AF-A0A1B3NL52-F1
#
_cell.length_a   1.000
_cell.length_b   1.000
_cell.length_c   1.000
_cell.angle_alpha   90.00
_cell.angle_beta   90.00
_cell.angle_gamma   90.00
#
_symmetry.space_group_name_H-M   'P 1'
#
loop_
_entity.id
_entity.type
_entity.pdbx_description
1 polymer ?
#
loop_
_entity_poly.entity_id
_entity_poly.type
_entity_poly.pdbx_seq_one_letter_code
_entity_poly.pdbx_strand_id
1 'polypeptide(L)'
;MGLIRSRAWALLAFLALLCAGLVPVAGAAELVMFTRDGCPWCARFEREVAPAYHLTEEGRLAPLRRVELRPGGSTLAGLAAPVIAAPTFVLFEDGRETGRITGYQGDDAFWGLLGKMLADVPQPIHRSGTAARLD
;
A
#
# COMPACT_ATOMS: atom_id res chain seq x y z
N MET A 1 26.06 -35.75 36.16
CA MET A 1 24.83 -34.99 35.84
C MET A 1 25.04 -33.62 35.14
N GLY A 2 26.28 -33.16 34.87
CA GLY A 2 26.53 -31.83 34.27
C GLY A 2 26.46 -31.74 32.73
N LEU A 3 26.70 -32.85 32.01
CA LEU A 3 26.73 -32.88 30.54
C LEU A 3 25.33 -32.85 29.89
N ILE A 4 24.30 -33.25 30.64
CA ILE A 4 22.91 -33.32 30.15
C ILE A 4 22.24 -31.93 30.18
N ARG A 5 22.57 -31.12 31.21
CA ARG A 5 22.10 -29.73 31.36
C ARG A 5 22.69 -28.79 30.31
N SER A 6 23.95 -28.99 29.93
CA SER A 6 24.65 -28.20 28.91
C SER A 6 24.15 -28.48 27.49
N ARG A 7 23.79 -29.73 27.19
CA ARG A 7 23.14 -30.10 25.91
C ARG A 7 21.73 -29.53 25.79
N ALA A 8 20.97 -29.50 26.89
CA ALA A 8 19.63 -28.92 26.91
C ALA A 8 19.65 -27.40 26.70
N TRP A 9 20.63 -26.68 27.27
CA TRP A 9 20.80 -25.24 27.05
C TRP A 9 21.29 -24.91 25.64
N ALA A 10 22.18 -25.71 25.06
CA ALA A 10 22.60 -25.55 23.67
C ALA A 10 21.44 -25.77 22.68
N LEU A 11 20.58 -26.76 22.94
CA LEU A 11 19.38 -27.02 22.13
C LEU A 11 18.33 -25.92 22.27
N LEU A 12 18.11 -25.39 23.48
CA LEU A 12 17.20 -24.26 23.70
C LEU A 12 17.70 -22.98 23.04
N ALA A 13 19.00 -22.69 23.10
CA ALA A 13 19.60 -21.55 22.42
C ALA A 13 19.53 -21.69 20.89
N PHE A 14 19.75 -22.89 20.35
CA PHE A 14 19.65 -23.16 18.91
C PHE A 14 18.20 -23.04 18.41
N LEU A 15 17.22 -23.51 19.18
CA LEU A 15 15.80 -23.38 18.86
C LEU A 15 15.33 -21.92 18.92
N ALA A 16 15.80 -21.14 19.89
CA ALA A 16 15.52 -19.70 19.98
C ALA A 16 16.13 -18.92 18.79
N LEU A 17 17.33 -19.31 18.33
CA LEU A 17 17.98 -18.71 17.16
C LEU A 17 17.22 -19.03 15.86
N LEU A 18 16.65 -20.24 15.74
CA LEU A 18 15.82 -20.64 14.60
C LEU A 18 14.49 -19.88 14.52
N CYS A 19 13.90 -19.49 15.65
CA CYS A 19 12.67 -18.70 15.67
C CYS A 19 12.87 -17.20 15.41
N ALA A 20 14.09 -16.67 15.53
CA ALA A 20 14.37 -15.23 15.39
C ALA A 20 14.35 -14.71 13.94
N GLY A 21 14.22 -15.59 12.93
CA GLY A 21 14.27 -15.23 11.51
C GLY A 21 12.93 -14.91 10.85
N LEU A 22 11.80 -15.11 11.52
CA LEU A 22 10.47 -14.86 10.96
C LEU A 22 10.04 -13.41 11.21
N VAL A 23 10.69 -12.46 10.53
CA VAL A 23 10.17 -11.09 10.44
C VAL A 23 9.08 -11.10 9.36
N PRO A 24 7.82 -10.79 9.68
CA PRO A 24 6.80 -10.62 8.65
C PRO A 24 7.24 -9.46 7.74
N VAL A 25 7.41 -9.75 6.45
CA VAL A 25 7.53 -8.69 5.45
C VAL A 25 6.16 -8.03 5.41
N ALA A 26 6.10 -6.76 5.82
CA ALA A 26 4.93 -5.94 5.56
C ALA A 26 4.75 -5.86 4.05
N GLY A 27 3.57 -6.23 3.57
CA GLY A 27 3.19 -6.11 2.17
C GLY A 27 3.22 -4.64 1.76
N ALA A 28 3.85 -4.35 0.63
CA ALA A 28 3.89 -2.99 0.09
C ALA A 28 2.46 -2.47 -0.12
N ALA A 29 2.24 -1.19 0.22
CA ALA A 29 0.96 -0.54 -0.04
C ALA A 29 0.70 -0.53 -1.56
N GLU A 30 -0.56 -0.66 -1.98
CA GLU A 30 -0.96 -0.51 -3.38
C GLU A 30 -2.23 0.36 -3.49
N LEU A 31 -2.30 1.19 -4.53
CA LEU A 31 -3.51 1.94 -4.85
C LEU A 31 -4.25 1.21 -5.97
N VAL A 32 -5.39 0.60 -5.67
CA VAL A 32 -6.20 -0.13 -6.65
C VAL A 32 -7.28 0.77 -7.19
N MET A 33 -7.17 1.16 -8.46
CA MET A 33 -8.24 1.82 -9.22
C MET A 33 -9.17 0.76 -9.82
N PHE A 34 -10.38 0.71 -9.29
CA PHE A 34 -11.49 0.02 -9.93
C PHE A 34 -12.05 0.88 -11.06
N THR A 35 -11.96 0.40 -12.29
CA THR A 35 -12.36 1.09 -13.52
C THR A 35 -13.50 0.35 -14.22
N ARG A 36 -14.13 0.97 -15.21
CA ARG A 36 -15.03 0.27 -16.14
C ARG A 36 -14.92 0.81 -17.56
N ASP A 37 -15.24 -0.03 -18.54
CA ASP A 37 -15.43 0.39 -19.92
C ASP A 37 -16.47 1.54 -20.05
N GLY A 38 -16.16 2.52 -20.89
CA GLY A 38 -17.02 3.68 -21.15
C GLY A 38 -17.11 4.70 -20.00
N CYS A 39 -16.29 4.57 -18.95
CA CYS A 39 -16.26 5.50 -17.82
C CYS A 39 -15.54 6.82 -18.15
N PRO A 40 -16.25 7.95 -18.30
CA PRO A 40 -15.62 9.23 -18.67
C PRO A 40 -14.68 9.76 -17.58
N TRP A 41 -15.03 9.55 -16.30
CA TRP A 41 -14.23 9.99 -15.17
C TRP A 41 -12.96 9.14 -14.99
N CYS A 42 -13.04 7.85 -15.29
CA CYS A 42 -11.87 6.97 -15.34
C CYS A 42 -10.91 7.47 -16.43
N ALA A 43 -11.41 7.70 -17.65
CA ALA A 43 -10.63 8.25 -18.73
C ALA A 43 -10.04 9.64 -18.42
N ARG A 44 -10.73 10.45 -17.60
CA ARG A 44 -10.22 11.75 -17.14
C ARG A 44 -9.03 11.58 -16.21
N PHE A 45 -9.14 10.72 -15.20
CA PHE A 45 -8.01 10.36 -14.33
C PHE A 45 -6.80 9.83 -15.13
N GLU A 46 -7.06 8.98 -16.13
CA GLU A 46 -6.01 8.43 -17.00
C GLU A 46 -5.24 9.49 -17.80
N ARG A 47 -5.86 10.64 -18.09
CA ARG A 47 -5.21 11.75 -18.80
C ARG A 47 -4.50 12.70 -17.84
N GLU A 48 -5.10 12.98 -16.70
CA GLU A 48 -4.65 14.04 -15.80
C GLU A 48 -3.61 13.57 -14.79
N VAL A 49 -3.77 12.36 -14.22
CA VAL A 49 -2.96 11.91 -13.07
C VAL A 49 -2.12 10.69 -13.41
N ALA A 50 -2.72 9.67 -14.02
CA ALA A 50 -2.05 8.39 -14.26
C ALA A 50 -0.68 8.46 -14.96
N PRO A 51 -0.43 9.34 -15.95
CA PRO A 51 0.85 9.37 -16.66
C PRO A 51 2.00 9.79 -15.74
N ALA A 52 1.74 10.68 -14.78
CA ALA A 52 2.74 11.19 -13.86
C ALA A 52 2.79 10.41 -12.53
N TYR A 53 1.74 9.66 -12.20
CA TYR A 53 1.57 9.02 -10.88
C TYR A 53 2.80 8.23 -10.40
N HIS A 54 3.37 7.38 -11.25
CA HIS A 54 4.53 6.55 -10.91
C HIS A 54 5.83 7.34 -10.62
N LEU A 55 5.87 8.63 -10.97
CA LEU A 55 7.00 9.52 -10.74
C LEU A 55 6.89 10.26 -9.41
N THR A 56 5.73 10.23 -8.75
CA THR A 56 5.50 10.94 -7.48
C THR A 56 5.92 10.08 -6.28
N GLU A 57 6.03 10.70 -5.11
CA GLU A 57 6.28 9.97 -3.87
C GLU A 57 5.10 9.05 -3.55
N GLU A 58 3.86 9.53 -3.68
CA GLU A 58 2.64 8.75 -3.48
C GLU A 58 2.60 7.51 -4.37
N GLY A 59 2.96 7.64 -5.65
CA GLY A 59 2.95 6.51 -6.57
C GLY A 59 4.08 5.51 -6.36
N ARG A 60 5.18 5.93 -5.73
CA ARG A 60 6.23 5.01 -5.26
C ARG A 60 5.82 4.27 -3.99
N LEU A 61 5.08 4.95 -3.11
CA LEU A 61 4.59 4.38 -1.85
C LEU A 61 3.43 3.41 -2.08
N ALA A 62 2.49 3.78 -2.94
CA ALA A 62 1.32 2.99 -3.30
C ALA A 62 1.20 2.89 -4.82
N PRO A 63 1.91 1.95 -5.47
CA PRO A 63 1.84 1.75 -6.91
C PRO A 63 0.41 1.54 -7.40
N LEU A 64 0.08 2.17 -8.53
CA LEU A 64 -1.26 2.15 -9.10
C LEU A 64 -1.53 0.83 -9.84
N ARG A 65 -2.50 0.06 -9.38
CA ARG A 65 -3.03 -1.12 -10.05
C ARG A 65 -4.45 -0.87 -10.54
N ARG A 66 -4.77 -1.35 -11.74
CA ARG A 66 -6.11 -1.23 -12.33
C ARG A 66 -6.86 -2.55 -12.26
N VAL A 67 -8.14 -2.49 -11.92
CA VAL A 67 -9.03 -3.65 -11.89
C VAL A 67 -10.35 -3.28 -12.56
N GLU A 68 -10.77 -4.09 -13.52
CA GLU A 68 -12.06 -3.91 -14.19
C GLU A 68 -13.21 -4.33 -13.25
N LEU A 69 -14.18 -3.43 -13.06
CA LEU A 69 -15.42 -3.71 -12.33
C LEU A 69 -16.35 -4.55 -13.20
N ARG A 70 -16.64 -5.76 -12.75
CA ARG A 70 -17.64 -6.61 -13.38
C ARG A 70 -19.06 -6.19 -13.01
N PRO A 71 -20.08 -6.59 -13.80
CA PRO A 71 -21.47 -6.48 -13.40
C PRO A 71 -21.69 -7.12 -12.02
N GLY A 72 -22.36 -6.39 -11.11
CA GLY A 72 -22.52 -6.80 -9.70
C GLY A 72 -21.47 -6.24 -8.74
N GLY A 73 -20.45 -5.53 -9.24
CA GLY A 73 -19.41 -4.92 -8.42
C GLY A 73 -18.20 -5.84 -8.18
N SER A 74 -17.29 -5.39 -7.32
CA SER A 74 -16.11 -6.14 -6.90
C SER A 74 -16.16 -6.45 -5.41
N THR A 75 -15.89 -7.70 -5.08
CA THR A 75 -15.63 -8.22 -3.73
C THR A 75 -14.21 -8.77 -3.63
N LEU A 76 -13.26 -8.11 -4.30
CA LEU A 76 -11.83 -8.41 -4.16
C LEU A 76 -11.47 -8.64 -2.68
N ALA A 77 -10.71 -9.69 -2.41
CA ALA A 77 -10.30 -10.04 -1.06
C ALA A 77 -9.61 -8.85 -0.38
N GLY A 78 -9.93 -8.63 0.89
CA GLY A 78 -9.37 -7.52 1.67
C GLY A 78 -10.20 -6.24 1.66
N LEU A 79 -11.20 -6.11 0.78
CA LEU A 79 -12.12 -4.96 0.79
C LEU A 79 -12.92 -4.90 2.09
N ALA A 80 -13.05 -3.70 2.66
CA ALA A 80 -13.92 -3.42 3.80
C ALA A 80 -15.40 -3.39 3.39
N ALA A 81 -15.68 -3.02 2.15
CA ALA A 81 -17.02 -3.04 1.55
C ALA A 81 -16.93 -3.26 0.03
N PRO A 82 -17.99 -3.80 -0.62
CA PRO A 82 -18.01 -3.94 -2.08
C PRO A 82 -17.74 -2.61 -2.81
N VAL A 83 -17.09 -2.71 -3.97
CA VAL A 83 -16.96 -1.57 -4.88
C VAL A 83 -18.00 -1.73 -5.99
N ILE A 84 -18.87 -0.72 -6.15
CA ILE A 84 -19.99 -0.75 -7.10
C ILE A 84 -19.94 0.37 -8.15
N ALA A 85 -19.06 1.35 -7.97
CA ALA A 85 -18.94 2.52 -8.82
C ALA A 85 -17.50 2.69 -9.34
N ALA A 86 -17.37 3.28 -10.53
CA ALA A 86 -16.07 3.59 -11.15
C ALA A 86 -15.97 5.10 -11.44
N PRO A 87 -14.76 5.70 -11.35
CA PRO A 87 -13.59 5.11 -10.74
C PRO A 87 -13.76 5.02 -9.21
N THR A 88 -13.21 3.99 -8.59
CA THR A 88 -13.01 3.96 -7.12
C THR A 88 -11.57 3.58 -6.87
N PHE A 89 -10.86 4.36 -6.06
CA PHE A 89 -9.47 4.13 -5.69
C PHE A 89 -9.45 3.58 -4.27
N VAL A 90 -8.90 2.40 -4.07
CA VAL A 90 -8.81 1.75 -2.77
C VAL A 90 -7.35 1.56 -2.42
N LEU A 91 -6.92 2.13 -1.29
CA LEU A 91 -5.60 1.89 -0.74
C LEU A 91 -5.62 0.57 0.02
N PHE A 92 -4.71 -0.34 -0.35
CA PHE A 92 -4.49 -1.58 0.36
C PHE A 92 -3.13 -1.57 1.05
N GLU A 93 -3.10 -2.07 2.27
CA GLU A 93 -1.89 -2.38 3.03
C GLU A 93 -2.02 -3.78 3.62
N ASP A 94 -0.97 -4.61 3.53
CA ASP A 94 -1.01 -6.01 3.97
C ASP A 94 -2.22 -6.79 3.42
N GLY A 95 -2.63 -6.47 2.19
CA GLY A 95 -3.79 -7.08 1.53
C GLY A 95 -5.14 -6.69 2.13
N ARG A 96 -5.22 -5.61 2.92
CA ARG A 96 -6.46 -5.08 3.50
C ARG A 96 -6.70 -3.64 3.07
N GLU A 97 -7.94 -3.31 2.80
CA GLU A 97 -8.36 -1.94 2.56
C GLU A 97 -8.15 -1.07 3.81
N THR A 98 -7.42 0.03 3.64
CA THR A 98 -7.14 1.03 4.68
C THR A 98 -7.74 2.40 4.35
N GLY A 99 -8.06 2.66 3.07
CA GLY A 99 -8.68 3.91 2.63
C GLY A 99 -9.33 3.79 1.26
N ARG A 100 -10.25 4.71 0.95
CA ARG A 100 -10.99 4.73 -0.32
C ARG A 100 -11.34 6.14 -0.78
N ILE A 101 -11.24 6.38 -2.08
CA ILE A 101 -11.79 7.53 -2.81
C ILE A 101 -12.81 7.01 -3.83
N THR A 102 -14.06 7.45 -3.75
CA THR A 102 -15.10 7.09 -4.73
C THR A 102 -15.35 8.25 -5.69
N GLY A 103 -15.22 8.00 -6.98
CA GLY A 103 -15.32 9.00 -8.03
C GLY A 103 -14.00 9.75 -8.27
N TYR A 104 -14.02 10.65 -9.26
CA TYR A 104 -12.89 11.50 -9.61
C TYR A 104 -13.40 12.89 -10.04
N GLN A 105 -13.20 13.89 -9.18
CA GLN A 105 -13.67 15.26 -9.39
C GLN A 105 -12.62 16.15 -10.09
N GLY A 106 -11.34 15.81 -9.92
CA GLY A 106 -10.18 16.54 -10.42
C GLY A 106 -8.92 16.11 -9.65
N ASP A 107 -7.77 16.51 -10.17
CA ASP A 107 -6.44 16.19 -9.64
C ASP A 107 -6.20 16.78 -8.25
N ASP A 108 -6.50 18.06 -8.01
CA ASP A 108 -6.31 18.70 -6.71
C ASP A 108 -7.03 17.95 -5.57
N ALA A 109 -8.29 17.56 -5.82
CA ALA A 109 -9.10 16.81 -4.87
C ALA A 109 -8.54 15.39 -4.67
N PHE A 110 -8.09 14.74 -5.74
CA PHE A 110 -7.50 13.41 -5.69
C PHE A 110 -6.23 13.40 -4.83
N TRP A 111 -5.28 14.30 -5.11
CA TRP A 111 -4.02 14.39 -4.37
C TRP A 111 -4.24 14.73 -2.90
N GLY A 112 -5.15 15.67 -2.59
CA GLY A 112 -5.47 16.02 -1.21
C GLY A 112 -6.11 14.89 -0.40
N LEU A 113 -6.90 14.02 -1.05
CA LEU A 113 -7.48 12.84 -0.39
C LEU A 113 -6.46 11.71 -0.27
N LEU A 114 -5.67 11.46 -1.32
CA LEU A 114 -4.64 10.42 -1.32
C LEU A 114 -3.57 10.70 -0.27
N GLY A 115 -3.08 11.94 -0.18
CA GLY A 115 -2.11 12.34 0.84
C GLY A 115 -2.60 12.08 2.26
N LYS A 116 -3.90 12.28 2.54
CA LYS A 116 -4.50 11.94 3.84
C LYS A 116 -4.52 10.43 4.09
N MET A 117 -4.88 9.62 3.08
CA MET A 117 -4.85 8.16 3.22
C MET A 117 -3.43 7.64 3.45
N LEU A 118 -2.43 8.27 2.83
CA LEU A 118 -1.02 7.88 2.95
C LEU A 118 -0.33 8.39 4.22
N ALA A 119 -0.90 9.37 4.92
CA ALA A 119 -0.31 9.92 6.15
C ALA A 119 -0.20 8.86 7.27
N ASP A 120 -1.11 7.87 7.26
CA ASP A 120 -1.15 6.79 8.25
C ASP A 120 -0.25 5.59 7.85
N VAL A 121 0.26 5.58 6.62
CA VAL A 121 1.15 4.55 6.09
C VAL A 121 2.56 4.78 6.62
N PRO A 122 3.20 3.78 7.28
CA PRO A 122 4.59 3.89 7.71
C PRO A 122 5.53 4.16 6.52
N GLN A 123 5.99 5.40 6.42
CA GLN A 123 6.86 5.83 5.34
C GLN A 123 8.26 5.23 5.51
N PRO A 124 8.88 4.64 4.47
CA PRO A 124 10.30 4.38 4.48
C PRO A 124 11.01 5.70 4.75
N ILE A 125 11.75 5.78 5.87
CA ILE A 125 12.49 6.98 6.26
C ILE A 125 13.48 7.41 5.17
N HIS A 126 13.04 8.29 4.27
CA HIS A 126 13.91 8.90 3.27
C HIS A 126 14.69 10.00 3.99
N ARG A 127 15.89 9.66 4.49
CA ARG A 127 16.80 10.66 5.07
C ARG A 127 17.30 11.56 3.94
N SER A 128 16.55 12.62 3.64
CA SER A 128 16.98 13.70 2.74
C SER A 128 18.21 14.36 3.35
N GLY A 129 19.38 13.90 2.91
CA GLY A 129 20.65 14.47 3.29
C GLY A 129 20.84 15.82 2.62
N THR A 130 20.60 16.89 3.37
CA THR A 130 21.31 18.16 3.21
C THR A 130 21.60 18.72 4.60
N ALA A 131 22.68 18.22 5.20
CA ALA A 131 23.47 19.04 6.10
C ALA A 131 24.08 20.17 5.26
N ALA A 132 23.31 21.22 5.01
CA ALA A 132 23.85 22.49 4.54
C ALA A 132 24.64 23.08 5.71
N ARG A 133 25.96 22.90 5.60
CA ARG A 133 27.02 23.45 6.44
C ARG A 133 26.80 24.96 6.63
N LEU A 134 26.69 25.40 7.88
CA LEU A 134 27.11 26.73 8.28
C LEU A 134 28.63 26.66 8.35
N ASP A 135 29.32 27.34 7.43
CA ASP A 135 30.68 27.90 7.53
C ASP A 135 30.90 28.82 6.32
#